data_AF-A0A7X6TFF1-F1
#
_entry.id   AF-A0A7X6TFF1-F1
#
_cell.length_a   1.000
_cell.length_b   1.000
_cell.length_c   1.000
_cell.angle_alpha   90.00
_cell.angle_beta   90.00
_cell.angle_gamma   90.00
#
_symmetry.space_group_name_H-M   'P 1'
#
loop_
_entity.id
_entity.type
_entity.pdbx_description
1 polymer ?
#
loop_
_entity_poly.entity_id
_entity_poly.type
_entity_poly.pdbx_seq_one_letter_code
_entity_poly.pdbx_strand_id
1 'polypeptide(L)'
;IRINSSETVYDNRAEERNLKSILDKEIAALPEKQKMVVYLREVEGYEIEEIGKMLEMEEPNVRVVLSRARKLLREKMIKIMSYGLQQ
;
A
#
# COMPACT_ATOMS: atom_id res chain seq x y z
N ILE A 1 20.40 -26.11 -4.49
CA ILE A 1 19.54 -25.50 -3.44
C ILE A 1 18.09 -25.68 -3.89
N ARG A 2 17.41 -26.71 -3.39
CA ARG A 2 15.96 -26.87 -3.54
C ARG A 2 15.40 -26.75 -2.13
N ILE A 3 14.79 -25.61 -1.83
CA ILE A 3 14.08 -25.44 -0.57
C ILE A 3 12.66 -25.92 -0.83
N ASN A 4 12.28 -26.93 -0.04
CA ASN A 4 11.07 -27.72 -0.17
C ASN A 4 9.84 -26.86 0.17
N SER A 5 8.89 -26.84 -0.75
CA SER A 5 7.67 -26.04 -0.76
C SER A 5 6.51 -26.80 -0.10
N SER A 6 6.62 -27.12 1.20
CA SER A 6 5.62 -27.95 1.90
C SER A 6 5.16 -27.43 3.26
N GLU A 7 5.38 -26.16 3.57
CA GLU A 7 4.86 -25.58 4.82
C GLU A 7 4.31 -24.18 4.55
N THR A 8 3.05 -23.96 4.96
CA THR A 8 2.18 -22.79 4.69
C THR A 8 1.36 -22.81 3.38
N VAL A 9 0.63 -23.91 3.14
CA VAL A 9 -0.69 -23.79 2.50
C VAL A 9 -1.74 -23.74 3.62
N TYR A 10 -1.61 -22.75 4.51
CA TYR A 10 -2.78 -22.25 5.23
C TYR A 10 -3.68 -21.59 4.19
N ASP A 11 -4.99 -21.53 4.42
CA ASP A 11 -5.97 -21.02 3.45
C ASP A 11 -5.58 -19.63 2.92
N ASN A 12 -4.83 -19.61 1.80
CA ASN A 12 -4.26 -18.42 1.20
C ASN A 12 -5.34 -17.37 0.94
N ARG A 13 -6.60 -17.80 0.71
CA ARG A 13 -7.69 -16.86 0.46
C ARG A 13 -8.14 -16.13 1.72
N ALA A 14 -8.03 -16.74 2.91
CA ALA A 14 -8.40 -16.09 4.16
C ALA A 14 -7.33 -15.08 4.58
N GLU A 15 -6.05 -15.47 4.48
CA GLU A 15 -4.92 -14.57 4.76
C GLU A 15 -4.82 -13.43 3.76
N GLU A 16 -5.01 -13.70 2.46
CA GLU A 16 -5.02 -12.68 1.40
C GLU A 16 -6.19 -11.70 1.56
N ARG A 17 -7.39 -12.19 1.94
CA ARG A 17 -8.54 -11.33 2.27
C ARG A 17 -8.26 -10.47 3.50
N ASN A 18 -7.59 -11.02 4.51
CA ASN A 18 -7.23 -10.28 5.71
C ASN A 18 -6.19 -9.19 5.41
N LEU A 19 -5.13 -9.52 4.69
CA LEU A 19 -4.10 -8.57 4.25
C LEU A 19 -4.69 -7.45 3.40
N LYS A 20 -5.57 -7.77 2.46
CA LYS A 20 -6.27 -6.78 1.63
C LYS A 20 -7.15 -5.85 2.48
N SER A 21 -7.97 -6.40 3.36
CA SER A 21 -8.81 -5.61 4.29
C SER A 21 -7.98 -4.68 5.17
N ILE A 22 -6.81 -5.14 5.63
CA ILE A 22 -5.90 -4.33 6.43
C ILE A 22 -5.30 -3.20 5.57
N LEU A 23 -4.83 -3.52 4.37
CA LEU A 23 -4.30 -2.51 3.44
C LEU A 23 -5.34 -1.43 3.11
N ASP A 24 -6.58 -1.83 2.84
CA ASP A 24 -7.70 -0.91 2.55
C ASP A 24 -7.97 0.04 3.72
N LYS A 25 -7.94 -0.47 4.96
CA LYS A 25 -8.06 0.36 6.18
C LYS A 25 -6.90 1.34 6.30
N GLU A 26 -5.68 0.91 5.98
CA GLU A 26 -4.50 1.78 6.11
C GLU A 26 -4.43 2.86 5.03
N ILE A 27 -4.87 2.55 3.80
CA ILE A 27 -5.07 3.53 2.74
C ILE A 27 -6.18 4.51 3.15
N ALA A 28 -7.25 4.04 3.79
CA ALA A 28 -8.31 4.90 4.29
C ALA A 28 -7.84 5.85 5.40
N ALA A 29 -6.82 5.46 6.17
CA ALA A 29 -6.21 6.26 7.23
C ALA A 29 -5.12 7.24 6.72
N LEU A 30 -4.81 7.24 5.43
CA LEU A 30 -3.90 8.23 4.84
C LEU A 30 -4.55 9.62 4.83
N PRO A 31 -3.75 10.70 5.01
CA PRO A 31 -4.21 12.04 4.71
C PRO A 31 -4.79 12.12 3.29
N GLU A 32 -5.88 12.87 3.12
CA GLU A 32 -6.70 12.84 1.90
C GLU A 32 -5.89 13.05 0.61
N LYS A 33 -4.92 13.98 0.61
CA LYS A 33 -4.02 14.19 -0.53
C LYS A 33 -3.12 12.99 -0.84
N GLN A 34 -2.63 12.28 0.18
CA GLN A 34 -1.82 11.07 -0.01
C GLN A 34 -2.68 9.92 -0.54
N LYS A 35 -3.89 9.76 0.03
CA LYS A 35 -4.86 8.76 -0.41
C LYS A 35 -5.22 8.95 -1.89
N MET A 36 -5.50 10.17 -2.30
CA MET A 36 -5.86 10.50 -3.68
C MET A 36 -4.71 10.23 -4.65
N VAL A 37 -3.49 10.65 -4.32
CA VAL A 37 -2.30 10.38 -5.16
C VAL A 37 -2.04 8.88 -5.29
N VAL A 38 -2.18 8.11 -4.21
CA VAL A 38 -2.03 6.65 -4.26
C VAL A 38 -3.13 6.01 -5.10
N TYR A 39 -4.38 6.42 -4.92
CA TYR A 39 -5.52 5.88 -5.66
C TYR A 39 -5.34 6.12 -7.17
N LEU A 40 -5.09 7.37 -7.57
CA LEU A 40 -4.90 7.71 -8.98
C LEU A 40 -3.69 6.99 -9.60
N ARG A 41 -2.61 6.77 -8.83
CA ARG A 41 -1.42 6.10 -9.35
C ARG A 41 -1.51 4.58 -9.39
N GLU A 42 -1.89 3.96 -8.28
CA GLU A 42 -1.77 2.52 -8.06
C GLU A 42 -3.06 1.77 -8.43
N VAL A 43 -4.22 2.45 -8.40
CA VAL A 43 -5.52 1.86 -8.74
C VAL A 43 -5.93 2.23 -10.16
N GLU A 44 -5.93 3.53 -10.49
CA GLU A 44 -6.36 4.02 -11.81
C GLU A 44 -5.23 4.01 -12.85
N GLY A 45 -3.96 3.97 -12.42
CA GLY A 45 -2.81 3.84 -13.31
C GLY A 45 -2.37 5.14 -14.00
N TYR A 46 -2.78 6.31 -13.51
CA TYR A 46 -2.41 7.60 -14.12
C TYR A 46 -0.92 7.91 -13.99
N GLU A 47 -0.42 8.68 -14.96
CA GLU A 47 0.94 9.20 -14.92
C GLU A 47 1.10 10.36 -13.94
N ILE A 48 2.32 10.55 -13.43
CA ILE A 48 2.61 11.55 -12.39
C ILE A 48 2.23 12.96 -12.84
N GLU A 49 2.47 13.28 -14.12
CA GLU A 49 2.07 14.53 -14.75
C GLU A 49 0.55 14.71 -14.77
N GLU A 50 -0.20 13.65 -15.12
CA GLU A 50 -1.66 13.67 -15.17
C GLU A 50 -2.26 13.87 -13.78
N ILE A 51 -1.72 13.17 -12.78
CA ILE A 51 -2.10 13.32 -11.37
C ILE A 51 -1.83 14.75 -10.89
N GLY A 52 -0.69 15.33 -11.29
CA GLY A 52 -0.35 16.71 -10.99
C GLY A 52 -1.38 17.70 -11.53
N LYS A 53 -1.79 17.53 -12.79
CA LYS A 53 -2.84 18.34 -13.43
C LYS A 53 -4.20 18.16 -12.73
N MET A 54 -4.59 16.93 -12.40
CA MET A 54 -5.89 16.63 -11.76
C MET A 54 -6.00 17.17 -10.33
N LEU A 55 -4.89 17.20 -9.59
CA LEU A 55 -4.87 17.61 -8.18
C LEU A 55 -4.34 19.03 -7.99
N GLU A 56 -4.08 19.76 -9.07
CA GLU A 56 -3.47 21.10 -9.05
C GLU A 56 -2.16 21.12 -8.24
N MET A 57 -1.30 20.14 -8.51
CA MET A 57 -0.03 19.92 -7.83
C MET A 57 1.12 19.80 -8.83
N GLU A 58 2.25 20.41 -8.47
CA GLU A 58 3.51 20.22 -9.21
C GLU A 58 3.98 18.75 -9.15
N GLU A 59 4.51 18.22 -10.26
CA GLU A 59 4.99 16.83 -10.34
C GLU A 59 5.99 16.45 -9.25
N PRO A 60 6.98 17.29 -8.86
CA PRO A 60 7.86 16.98 -7.75
C PRO A 60 7.10 16.76 -6.45
N ASN A 61 6.02 17.51 -6.21
CA ASN A 61 5.17 17.35 -5.04
C ASN A 61 4.40 16.03 -5.09
N VAL A 62 3.84 15.65 -6.25
CA VAL A 62 3.19 14.33 -6.44
C VAL A 62 4.15 13.19 -6.12
N ARG A 63 5.41 13.26 -6.60
CA ARG A 63 6.45 12.26 -6.29
C ARG A 63 6.74 12.15 -4.80
N VAL A 64 6.85 13.30 -4.11
CA VAL A 64 7.09 13.37 -2.66
C VAL A 64 5.92 12.78 -1.89
N VAL A 65 4.68 13.16 -2.25
CA VAL A 65 3.45 12.66 -1.63
C VAL A 65 3.33 11.15 -1.81
N LEU A 66 3.56 10.63 -3.01
CA LEU A 66 3.54 9.19 -3.31
C LEU A 66 4.62 8.42 -2.54
N SER A 67 5.82 8.99 -2.42
CA SER A 67 6.91 8.38 -1.64
C SER A 67 6.55 8.28 -0.15
N ARG A 68 6.03 9.37 0.44
CA ARG A 68 5.58 9.41 1.84
C ARG A 68 4.45 8.43 2.10
N ALA A 69 3.47 8.35 1.20
CA ALA A 69 2.36 7.42 1.31
C ALA A 69 2.85 5.96 1.30
N ARG A 70 3.74 5.60 0.35
CA ARG A 70 4.35 4.26 0.29
C ARG A 70 5.16 3.91 1.54
N LYS A 71 5.94 4.85 2.06
CA LYS A 71 6.69 4.67 3.30
C LYS A 71 5.75 4.37 4.48
N LEU A 72 4.69 5.16 4.63
CA LEU A 72 3.72 4.99 5.71
C LEU A 72 3.01 3.63 5.61
N LEU A 73 2.55 3.24 4.42
CA LEU A 73 1.93 1.93 4.19
C LEU A 73 2.89 0.80 4.55
N ARG A 74 4.16 0.90 4.13
CA ARG A 74 5.19 -0.11 4.45
C ARG A 74 5.45 -0.23 5.96
N GLU A 75 5.62 0.88 6.66
CA GLU A 75 5.83 0.89 8.12
C GLU A 75 4.67 0.23 8.86
N LYS A 76 3.44 0.50 8.43
CA LYS A 76 2.24 -0.10 9.00
C LYS A 76 2.12 -1.58 8.71
N MET A 77 2.38 -2.01 7.47
CA MET A 77 2.40 -3.44 7.12
C MET A 77 3.44 -4.21 7.93
N ILE A 78 4.66 -3.67 8.08
CA ILE A 78 5.71 -4.28 8.91
C ILE A 78 5.23 -4.42 10.35
N LYS A 79 4.58 -3.39 10.91
CA LYS A 79 4.00 -3.45 12.25
C LYS A 79 2.96 -4.58 12.34
N ILE A 80 2.00 -4.64 11.44
CA ILE A 80 0.96 -5.68 11.47
C ILE A 80 1.55 -7.09 11.37
N MET A 81 2.50 -7.31 10.46
CA MET A 81 3.17 -8.60 10.29
C MET A 81 4.04 -8.96 11.50
N SER A 82 4.75 -8.00 12.08
CA SER A 82 5.59 -8.21 13.27
C SER A 82 4.78 -8.58 14.50
N TYR A 83 3.57 -8.02 14.66
CA TYR A 83 2.68 -8.35 15.79
C TYR A 83 1.95 -9.69 15.57
N GLY A 84 1.74 -10.12 14.33
CA GLY A 84 1.18 -11.45 14.01
C GLY A 84 2.14 -12.62 14.27
N LEU A 85 3.45 -12.37 14.31
CA LEU A 85 4.51 -13.38 14.56
C LEU A 85 4.82 -13.60 16.05
N GLN A 86 4.14 -12.89 16.97
CA GLN A 86 4.40 -12.95 18.41
C GLN A 86 3.22 -13.53 19.23
N GLN A 87 2.23 -14.17 18.60
CA GLN A 87 1.11 -14.84 19.29
C GLN A 87 1.14 -16.35 19.10
#